data_AF-A0A959ELT0-F1
#
_entry.id   AF-A0A959ELT0-F1
#
_cell.length_a   1.000
_cell.length_b   1.000
_cell.length_c   1.000
_cell.angle_alpha   90.00
_cell.angle_beta   90.00
_cell.angle_gamma   90.00
#
_symmetry.space_group_name_H-M   'P 1'
#
loop_
_entity.id
_entity.type
_entity.pdbx_description
1 polymer ?
#
loop_
_entity_poly.entity_id
_entity_poly.type
_entity_poly.pdbx_seq_one_letter_code
_entity_poly.pdbx_strand_id
1 'polypeptide(L)' 'EKAMEDVGIAALKDRQIGELSGGQQQRVFLARALCQEAEIFLLDEPFVGVDVTTEERI' A
#
# COMPACT_ATOMS: atom_id res chain seq x y z
N GLU A 1 -3.73 -10.52 3.15
CA GLU A 1 -4.29 -10.21 1.80
C GLU A 1 -5.07 -8.91 1.80
N LYS A 2 -6.03 -8.70 2.71
CA LYS A 2 -6.82 -7.46 2.83
C LYS A 2 -6.02 -6.15 2.63
N ALA A 3 -4.94 -5.91 3.38
CA ALA A 3 -4.16 -4.67 3.24
C ALA A 3 -3.59 -4.46 1.83
N MET A 4 -3.26 -5.52 1.08
CA MET A 4 -2.83 -5.41 -0.30
C MET A 4 -4.00 -5.11 -1.26
N GLU A 5 -5.21 -5.56 -0.94
CA GLU A 5 -6.42 -5.21 -1.68
C GLU A 5 -6.80 -3.76 -1.44
N ASP A 6 -6.73 -3.31 -0.17
CA ASP A 6 -7.05 -1.95 0.24
C ASP A 6 -6.17 -0.92 -0.48
N VAL A 7 -4.88 -1.22 -0.71
CA VAL A 7 -3.96 -0.34 -1.47
C VAL A 7 -3.88 -0.66 -2.98
N GLY A 8 -4.69 -1.60 -3.48
CA GLY A 8 -4.72 -1.98 -4.89
C GLY A 8 -3.44 -2.61 -5.45
N ILE A 9 -2.68 -3.35 -4.63
CA ILE A 9 -1.42 -4.02 -5.02
C ILE A 9 -1.50 -5.56 -5.05
N ALA A 10 -2.63 -6.14 -4.62
CA ALA A 10 -2.80 -7.60 -4.49
C ALA A 10 -2.47 -8.39 -5.77
N ALA A 11 -2.74 -7.83 -6.95
CA ALA A 11 -2.43 -8.46 -8.24
C ALA A 11 -0.93 -8.65 -8.52
N LEU A 12 -0.04 -7.99 -7.76
CA LEU A 12 1.41 -8.05 -7.92
C LEU A 12 2.08 -8.87 -6.81
N LYS A 13 1.33 -9.61 -5.99
CA LYS A 13 1.84 -10.30 -4.79
C LYS A 13 3.01 -11.26 -5.04
N ASP A 14 3.10 -11.82 -6.24
CA ASP A 14 4.13 -12.80 -6.62
C ASP A 14 5.33 -12.16 -7.33
N ARG A 15 5.32 -10.84 -7.59
CA ARG A 15 6.45 -10.14 -8.22
C ARG A 15 7.52 -9.80 -7.18
N GLN A 16 8.79 -9.81 -7.62
CA GLN A 16 9.85 -9.35 -6.73
C GLN A 16 9.76 -7.84 -6.54
N ILE A 17 10.07 -7.37 -5.33
CA ILE A 17 10.00 -5.95 -4.99
C ILE A 17 10.85 -5.06 -5.90
N GLY A 18 12.00 -5.57 -6.39
CA GLY A 18 12.88 -4.85 -7.32
C GLY A 18 12.30 -4.68 -8.73
N GLU A 19 11.24 -5.40 -9.09
CA GLU A 19 10.55 -5.31 -10.37
C GLU A 19 9.37 -4.31 -10.34
N LEU A 20 9.04 -3.79 -9.15
CA LEU A 20 7.95 -2.86 -8.94
C LEU A 20 8.41 -1.41 -9.23
N SER A 21 7.52 -0.60 -9.79
CA SER A 21 7.74 0.85 -9.91
C SER A 21 7.84 1.51 -8.53
N GLY A 22 8.41 2.71 -8.45
CA GLY A 22 8.52 3.44 -7.16
C GLY A 22 7.17 3.60 -6.43
N GLY A 23 6.10 3.95 -7.15
CA GLY A 23 4.75 4.04 -6.57
C GLY A 23 4.14 2.69 -6.18
N GLN A 24 4.50 1.60 -6.87
CA GLN A 24 4.10 0.25 -6.45
C GLN A 24 4.84 -0.17 -5.19
N GLN A 25 6.13 0.14 -5.07
CA GLN A 25 6.92 -0.11 -3.85
C GLN A 25 6.37 0.68 -2.65
N GLN A 26 6.00 1.95 -2.84
CA GLN A 26 5.32 2.76 -1.81
C GLN A 26 4.02 2.09 -1.34
N ARG A 27 3.17 1.60 -2.26
CA ARG A 27 1.96 0.84 -1.90
C ARG A 27 2.25 -0.44 -1.12
N VAL A 28 3.32 -1.17 -1.45
CA VAL A 28 3.75 -2.34 -0.66
C VAL A 28 4.13 -1.93 0.77
N PHE A 29 4.86 -0.82 0.93
CA PHE A 29 5.20 -0.32 2.27
C PHE A 29 3.98 0.16 3.06
N LEU A 30 3.01 0.80 2.40
CA LEU A 30 1.74 1.17 3.01
C LEU A 30 0.95 -0.07 3.45
N ALA A 31 0.78 -1.07 2.57
CA ALA A 31 0.14 -2.34 2.94
C ALA A 31 0.85 -3.02 4.11
N ARG A 32 2.19 -2.98 4.14
CA ARG A 32 2.98 -3.51 5.26
C ARG A 32 2.72 -2.75 6.56
N ALA A 33 2.58 -1.43 6.51
CA ALA A 33 2.24 -0.62 7.67
C ALA A 33 0.84 -1.00 8.18
N LEU A 34 -0.16 -1.04 7.31
CA LEU A 34 -1.54 -1.42 7.65
C LEU A 34 -1.63 -2.82 8.29
N CYS A 35 -0.79 -3.77 7.87
CA CYS A 35 -0.70 -5.10 8.48
C CYS A 35 -0.15 -5.10 9.92
N GLN A 36 0.42 -4.00 10.43
CA GLN A 36 0.93 -3.95 11.81
C GLN A 36 -0.17 -3.83 12.86
N GLU A 37 -1.43 -3.61 12.45
CA GLU A 37 -2.58 -3.47 13.36
C GLU A 37 -2.34 -2.44 14.48
N ALA A 38 -1.59 -1.39 14.18
CA ALA A 38 -1.31 -0.33 15.15
C ALA A 38 -2.59 0.45 15.47
N GLU A 39 -2.73 0.89 16.72
CA GLU A 39 -3.84 1.76 17.15
C GLU A 39 -3.75 3.14 16.48
N ILE A 40 -2.53 3.61 16.18
CA ILE A 40 -2.26 4.91 15.57
C ILE A 40 -1.15 4.75 14.53
N PHE A 41 -1.39 5.31 13.34
CA PHE A 41 -0.40 5.44 12.28
C PHE A 41 0.02 6.90 12.11
N LEU A 42 1.32 7.14 12.04
CA LEU A 42 1.89 8.43 11.66
C LEU A 42 2.52 8.28 10.28
N LEU A 43 1.90 8.89 9.29
CA LEU A 43 2.27 8.77 7.88
C LEU A 43 2.41 10.17 7.29
N ASP A 44 3.52 10.42 6.60
CA ASP A 44 3.75 11.66 5.86
C ASP A 44 3.47 11.40 4.38
N GLU A 45 2.43 12.04 3.85
CA GLU A 45 1.94 11.88 2.47
C GLU A 45 1.83 10.41 1.95
N PRO A 46 1.16 9.48 2.67
CA PRO A 46 1.18 8.05 2.33
C PRO A 46 0.49 7.66 1.02
N PHE A 47 -0.38 8.52 0.51
CA PHE A 47 -1.23 8.24 -0.66
C PHE A 47 -0.69 8.87 -1.95
N VAL A 48 0.52 9.44 -1.93
CA VAL A 48 1.16 9.97 -3.14
C VAL A 48 1.33 8.84 -4.17
N GLY A 49 0.73 9.00 -5.34
CA GLY A 49 0.75 7.99 -6.41
C GLY A 49 -0.26 6.85 -6.25
N VAL A 50 -1.20 7.00 -5.32
CA VAL A 50 -2.38 6.15 -5.12
C VAL A 50 -3.62 6.88 -5.67
N ASP A 51 -4.52 6.13 -6.33
CA ASP A 51 -5.75 6.71 -6.90
C ASP A 51 -6.72 7.11 -5.78
N VAL A 52 -7.50 8.18 -5.98
CA VAL A 52 -8.53 8.68 -5.05
C VAL A 52 -9.46 7.56 -4.57
N THR A 53 -9.81 6.62 -5.45
CA THR A 53 -10.68 5.48 -5.12
C THR A 53 -10.08 4.55 -4.06
N THR A 54 -8.75 4.52 -3.96
CA THR A 54 -8.00 3.72 -2.99
C THR A 54 -7.82 4.50 -1.69
N GLU A 55 -7.68 5.83 -1.77
CA GLU A 55 -7.62 6.73 -0.61
C GLU A 55 -8.93 6.69 0.21
N GLU A 56 -10.10 6.61 -0.44
CA GLU A 56 -11.40 6.52 0.25
C GLU A 56 -11.64 5.17 0.98
N ARG A 57 -10.85 4.12 0.68
CA ARG A 57 -11.02 2.78 1.27
C ARG A 57 -10.19 2.53 2.52
N ILE A 58 -9.19 3.36 2.78
CA ILE A 58 -8.20 3.21 3.87
C ILE A 58 -8.51 4.21 4.97
#